data_AF-A0A1Z1M720-F1
#
_entry.id   AF-A0A1Z1M720-F1
#
_cell.length_a   1.000
_cell.length_b   1.000
_cell.length_c   1.000
_cell.angle_alpha   90.00
_cell.angle_beta   90.00
_cell.angle_gamma   90.00
#
_symmetry.space_group_name_H-M   'P 1'
#
loop_
_entity.id
_entity.type
_entity.pdbx_description
1 polymer ?
#
loop_
_entity_poly.entity_id
_entity_poly.type
_entity_poly.pdbx_seq_one_letter_code
_entity_poly.pdbx_strand_id
1 'polypeptide(L)' 'MIICKKLKTDDILIIIQSKNEIILPNNTETMKFNDLGYLINIVNVGGLFNYARQINKTSAK' A
#
# COMPACT_ATOMS: atom_id res chain seq x y z
N MET A 1 -15.23 6.85 5.30
CA MET A 1 -15.87 5.68 5.93
C MET A 1 -14.79 4.90 6.66
N ILE A 2 -14.90 4.71 7.98
CA ILE A 2 -13.84 4.12 8.81
C ILE A 2 -13.82 2.59 8.60
N ILE A 3 -12.72 2.09 8.04
CA ILE A 3 -12.42 0.67 7.74
C ILE A 3 -12.66 -0.25 8.96
N CYS A 4 -12.41 0.26 10.16
CA CYS A 4 -12.40 -0.53 11.40
C CYS A 4 -13.75 -1.15 11.79
N LYS A 5 -14.87 -0.75 11.19
CA LYS A 5 -16.18 -1.37 11.51
C LYS A 5 -16.46 -2.67 10.73
N LYS A 6 -15.74 -2.92 9.62
CA LYS A 6 -16.00 -4.07 8.72
C LYS A 6 -14.93 -5.17 8.78
N LEU A 7 -13.79 -4.89 9.39
CA LEU A 7 -12.69 -5.83 9.53
C LEU A 7 -12.55 -6.26 10.99
N LYS A 8 -12.31 -7.54 11.19
CA LYS A 8 -11.95 -8.15 12.48
C LYS A 8 -10.51 -8.65 12.42
N THR A 9 -9.91 -8.85 13.58
CA THR A 9 -8.64 -9.59 13.68
C THR A 9 -8.80 -10.96 13.02
N ASP A 10 -7.77 -11.43 12.34
CA ASP A 10 -7.71 -12.70 11.59
C ASP A 10 -8.55 -12.78 10.31
N ASP A 11 -9.23 -11.69 9.93
CA ASP A 11 -9.87 -11.61 8.61
C ASP A 11 -8.81 -11.65 7.49
N ILE A 12 -9.07 -12.47 6.46
CA ILE A 12 -8.28 -12.50 5.24
C ILE A 12 -8.88 -11.52 4.24
N LEU A 13 -8.04 -10.63 3.71
CA LEU A 13 -8.41 -9.65 2.70
C LEU A 13 -7.42 -9.67 1.53
N ILE A 14 -7.84 -9.17 0.38
CA ILE A 14 -6.99 -9.06 -0.81
C ILE A 14 -6.81 -7.60 -1.17
N ILE A 15 -5.57 -7.13 -1.26
CA ILE A 15 -5.25 -5.76 -1.67
C ILE A 15 -4.86 -5.76 -3.14
N ILE A 16 -5.64 -5.05 -3.97
CA ILE A 16 -5.34 -4.79 -5.38
C ILE A 16 -4.73 -3.40 -5.48
N GLN A 17 -3.40 -3.34 -5.31
CA GLN A 17 -2.66 -2.09 -5.30
C GLN A 17 -2.80 -1.28 -6.59
N SER A 18 -2.84 -1.93 -7.76
CA SER A 18 -2.98 -1.25 -9.06
C SER A 18 -4.31 -0.54 -9.28
N LYS A 19 -5.34 -0.87 -8.49
CA LYS A 19 -6.67 -0.27 -8.56
C LYS A 19 -6.99 0.60 -7.33
N ASN A 20 -6.09 0.64 -6.36
CA ASN A 20 -6.35 1.22 -5.04
C ASN A 20 -7.63 0.64 -4.39
N GLU A 21 -7.79 -0.69 -4.48
CA GLU A 21 -8.96 -1.41 -3.97
C GLU A 21 -8.57 -2.52 -3.00
N ILE A 22 -9.40 -2.75 -1.99
CA ILE A 22 -9.34 -3.89 -1.07
C ILE A 22 -10.61 -4.71 -1.28
N ILE A 23 -10.46 -6.00 -1.56
CA ILE A 23 -11.56 -6.96 -1.52
C ILE A 23 -11.73 -7.39 -0.06
N LEU A 24 -12.93 -7.19 0.47
CA LEU A 24 -13.28 -7.57 1.85
C LEU A 24 -13.38 -9.10 1.99
N PRO A 25 -13.34 -9.63 3.22
CA PRO A 25 -13.32 -11.08 3.48
C PRO A 25 -14.52 -11.85 2.92
N ASN A 26 -15.64 -11.16 2.68
CA ASN A 26 -16.83 -11.74 2.07
C ASN A 26 -16.71 -11.96 0.55
N ASN A 27 -15.62 -11.52 -0.08
CA ASN A 27 -15.33 -11.60 -1.51
C ASN A 27 -16.36 -10.94 -2.43
N THR A 28 -17.33 -10.20 -1.89
CA THR A 28 -18.40 -9.54 -2.65
C THR A 28 -18.30 -8.02 -2.59
N GLU A 29 -17.73 -7.50 -1.50
CA GLU A 29 -17.55 -6.06 -1.33
C GLU A 29 -16.12 -5.63 -1.63
N THR A 30 -16.00 -4.55 -2.38
CA THR A 30 -14.73 -3.85 -2.61
C THR A 30 -14.76 -2.48 -1.94
N MET A 31 -13.61 -2.06 -1.43
CA MET A 31 -13.41 -0.74 -0.84
C MET A 31 -12.24 -0.04 -1.51
N LYS A 32 -12.42 1.22 -1.87
CA LYS A 32 -11.33 2.07 -2.38
C LYS A 32 -10.52 2.66 -1.22
N PHE A 33 -9.21 2.75 -1.42
CA PHE A 33 -8.31 3.47 -0.52
C PHE A 33 -7.58 4.59 -1.28
N ASN A 34 -7.01 5.53 -0.54
CA ASN A 34 -6.28 6.63 -1.14
C ASN A 34 -4.91 6.15 -1.62
N ASP A 35 -4.52 6.60 -2.81
CA ASP A 35 -3.19 6.33 -3.34
C ASP A 35 -2.10 6.86 -2.40
N LEU A 36 -1.02 6.10 -2.27
CA LEU A 36 0.16 6.51 -1.49
C LEU A 36 1.03 7.52 -2.25
N GLY A 37 0.75 7.76 -3.53
CA GLY A 37 1.51 8.68 -4.38
C GLY A 37 2.99 8.33 -4.38
N TYR A 38 3.85 9.32 -4.20
CA TYR A 38 5.31 9.13 -4.17
C TYR A 38 5.80 8.20 -3.05
N LEU A 39 5.03 8.02 -1.97
CA LEU A 39 5.40 7.10 -0.89
C LEU A 39 5.48 5.65 -1.38
N ILE A 40 4.80 5.31 -2.47
CA ILE A 40 4.88 3.97 -3.06
C ILE A 40 6.30 3.62 -3.52
N ASN A 41 7.06 4.61 -3.98
CA ASN A 41 8.45 4.41 -4.40
C ASN A 41 9.33 4.01 -3.21
N ILE A 42 9.03 4.54 -2.02
CA ILE A 42 9.74 4.17 -0.78
C ILE A 42 9.40 2.73 -0.37
N VAL A 43 8.12 2.36 -0.42
CA VAL A 43 7.67 0.99 -0.09
C VAL A 43 8.27 -0.03 -1.06
N ASN A 44 8.22 0.26 -2.36
CA ASN A 44 8.68 -0.65 -3.42
C ASN A 44 10.18 -0.96 -3.33
N VAL A 45 11.00 -0.06 -2.80
CA VAL A 45 12.45 -0.29 -2.59
C VAL A 45 12.76 -0.90 -1.22
N GLY A 46 11.74 -1.29 -0.45
CA GLY A 46 11.90 -1.90 0.87
C GLY A 46 12.21 -0.90 1.99
N GLY A 47 11.74 0.34 1.87
CA GLY A 47 11.76 1.34 2.94
C GLY A 47 12.65 2.55 2.68
N LEU A 48 12.52 3.54 3.57
CA LEU A 48 13.09 4.88 3.42
C LEU A 48 14.62 4.88 3.29
N PHE A 49 15.30 4.01 4.06
CA PHE A 49 16.75 3.88 3.98
C PHE A 49 17.22 3.48 2.57
N ASN A 50 16.58 2.48 1.98
CA ASN A 50 16.92 2.01 0.64
C ASN A 50 16.60 3.05 -0.43
N TYR A 51 15.50 3.78 -0.26
CA TYR A 51 15.11 4.88 -1.14
C TYR A 51 16.15 6.01 -1.14
N ALA A 52 16.52 6.51 0.04
CA ALA A 52 17.56 7.53 0.19
C ALA A 52 18.91 7.06 -0.38
N ARG A 53 19.27 5.79 -0.15
CA ARG A 53 20.49 5.19 -0.72
C ARG A 53 20.48 5.17 -2.25
N GLN A 54 19.35 4.85 -2.88
CA GLN A 54 19.25 4.85 -4.34
C GLN A 54 19.39 6.26 -4.92
N ILE A 55 18.69 7.25 -4.36
CA ILE A 55 18.75 8.64 -4.82
C ILE A 55 20.16 9.22 -4.68
N ASN A 56 20.82 8.98 -3.55
CA ASN A 56 22.16 9.48 -3.30
C ASN A 56 23.20 8.81 -4.21
N LYS A 57 23.02 7.52 -4.56
CA LYS A 57 23.88 6.84 -5.54
C LYS A 57 23.68 7.36 -6.96
N THR A 58 22.47 7.78 -7.34
CA THR A 58 22.23 8.46 -8.62
C THR A 58 22.76 9.89 -8.65
N SER A 59 22.85 10.55 -7.49
CA SER A 59 23.41 11.91 -7.37
C SER A 59 24.94 11.96 -7.30
N ALA A 60 25.61 10.85 -7.00
CA ALA A 60 27.07 10.78 -6.87
C ALA A 60 27.78 10.47 -8.21
N LYS A 61 27.20 10.88 -9.33
CA LYS A 61 27.72 10.65 -10.68
C LYS A 61 28.01 11.96 -11.40
#